data_AF-A0A850H7W7-F1
#
_entry.id   AF-A0A850H7W7-F1
#
_cell.length_a   1.000
_cell.length_b   1.000
_cell.length_c   1.000
_cell.angle_alpha   90.00
_cell.angle_beta   90.00
_cell.angle_gamma   90.00
#
_symmetry.space_group_name_H-M   'P 1'
#
loop_
_entity.id
_entity.type
_entity.pdbx_description
1 polymer ?
#
loop_
_entity_poly.entity_id
_entity_poly.type
_entity_poly.pdbx_seq_one_letter_code
_entity_poly.pdbx_strand_id
1 'polypeptide(L)'
;MIRMHWASHDGNIGDCYGPMLVAAYTGQKIARASKKSLRRRLISVGTIGQLQKFGTVDVWGAGFAGQGGTEFEIAHGYEKPRFVRFVPHATRGPFSRQMLINAGCEVPEVYGDPAILVNRLWPPEKVEKRWDLGVVLHLTEVDETFTRYQIPPELAESVKVFHTRFPREEGVAAVDERVRELQSCRRILSTGLHALVLAEACNIPCAHFAIHDGPTGRNRVDDTDVLLDHRMRDFYAGCGEKDVLVYRVMRHLETDWEDAIAFIDREWRPLVYDPTRLIESFPARHGVFASEPIVTDMERIAELVRL
;
A
#
# COMPACT_ATOMS: atom_id res chain seq x y z
N MET A 1 -18.15 -10.14 -13.97
CA MET A 1 -17.16 -9.09 -14.34
C MET A 1 -17.32 -7.94 -13.37
N ILE A 2 -16.26 -7.61 -12.64
CA ILE A 2 -16.27 -6.60 -11.58
C ILE A 2 -15.66 -5.31 -12.14
N ARG A 3 -16.29 -4.16 -11.89
CA ARG A 3 -15.73 -2.86 -12.29
C ARG A 3 -14.92 -2.28 -11.15
N MET A 4 -13.65 -2.00 -11.38
CA MET A 4 -12.75 -1.46 -10.36
C MET A 4 -12.05 -0.20 -10.84
N HIS A 5 -11.83 0.74 -9.94
CA HIS A 5 -10.90 1.83 -10.16
C HIS A 5 -9.64 1.60 -9.33
N TRP A 6 -8.48 1.72 -9.97
CA TRP A 6 -7.18 1.82 -9.33
C TRP A 6 -6.38 2.93 -10.01
N ALA A 7 -5.48 3.56 -9.26
CA ALA A 7 -4.50 4.47 -9.82
C ALA A 7 -3.47 3.63 -10.59
N SER A 8 -3.17 4.01 -11.83
CA SER A 8 -1.95 3.47 -12.46
C SER A 8 -1.35 4.45 -13.47
N HIS A 9 -1.79 5.72 -13.49
CA HIS A 9 -1.36 6.69 -14.52
C HIS A 9 0.16 6.77 -14.62
N ASP A 10 0.83 6.65 -13.48
CA ASP A 10 2.30 6.71 -13.36
C ASP A 10 2.92 5.34 -13.01
N GLY A 11 2.18 4.24 -13.19
CA GLY A 11 2.68 2.88 -13.03
C GLY A 11 3.08 2.54 -11.59
N ASN A 12 2.27 2.82 -10.57
CA ASN A 12 2.54 2.34 -9.20
C ASN A 12 2.10 0.88 -9.05
N ILE A 13 3.05 -0.05 -8.88
CA ILE A 13 2.74 -1.46 -8.69
C ILE A 13 1.82 -1.70 -7.50
N GLY A 14 1.96 -0.91 -6.42
CA GLY A 14 1.15 -1.09 -5.22
C GLY A 14 -0.36 -0.98 -5.47
N ASP A 15 -0.77 -0.07 -6.36
CA ASP A 15 -2.18 0.13 -6.70
C ASP A 15 -2.73 -1.01 -7.60
N CYS A 16 -1.86 -1.87 -8.15
CA CYS A 16 -2.23 -3.02 -8.96
C CYS A 16 -2.56 -4.27 -8.13
N TYR A 17 -2.18 -4.32 -6.84
CA TYR A 17 -2.50 -5.46 -5.97
C TYR A 17 -4.02 -5.65 -5.82
N GLY A 18 -4.77 -4.56 -5.66
CA GLY A 18 -6.23 -4.60 -5.50
C GLY A 18 -6.96 -5.38 -6.61
N PRO A 19 -6.87 -4.99 -7.89
CA PRO A 19 -7.53 -5.72 -8.96
C PRO A 19 -7.01 -7.16 -9.14
N MET A 20 -5.72 -7.42 -8.91
CA MET A 20 -5.17 -8.78 -8.99
C MET A 20 -5.72 -9.70 -7.91
N LEU A 21 -5.77 -9.22 -6.66
CA LEU A 21 -6.36 -9.96 -5.53
C LEU A 21 -7.85 -10.20 -5.76
N VAL A 22 -8.62 -9.20 -6.17
CA VAL A 22 -10.05 -9.40 -6.45
C VAL A 22 -10.25 -10.41 -7.59
N ALA A 23 -9.44 -10.38 -8.64
CA ALA A 23 -9.50 -11.39 -9.70
C ALA A 23 -9.19 -12.80 -9.18
N ALA A 24 -8.11 -12.93 -8.42
CA ALA A 24 -7.63 -14.21 -7.91
C ALA A 24 -8.64 -14.88 -6.96
N TYR A 25 -9.28 -14.12 -6.08
CA TYR A 25 -10.18 -14.64 -5.05
C TYR A 25 -11.63 -14.79 -5.49
N THR A 26 -12.03 -14.09 -6.55
CA THR A 26 -13.39 -14.22 -7.11
C THR A 26 -13.44 -15.07 -8.38
N GLY A 27 -12.29 -15.33 -9.02
CA GLY A 27 -12.20 -15.95 -10.34
C GLY A 27 -12.81 -15.11 -11.47
N GLN A 28 -13.16 -13.83 -11.21
CA GLN A 28 -13.87 -12.99 -12.16
C GLN A 28 -12.95 -12.01 -12.88
N LYS A 29 -13.31 -11.75 -14.15
CA LYS A 29 -12.68 -10.69 -14.95
C LYS A 29 -12.91 -9.30 -14.33
N ILE A 30 -11.85 -8.52 -14.25
CA ILE A 30 -11.86 -7.14 -13.76
C ILE A 30 -11.85 -6.17 -14.95
N ALA A 31 -12.80 -5.25 -14.94
CA ALA A 31 -12.88 -4.16 -15.89
C ALA A 31 -12.46 -2.86 -15.23
N ARG A 32 -11.48 -2.17 -15.83
CA ARG A 32 -11.07 -0.86 -15.38
C ARG A 32 -12.22 0.15 -15.49
N ALA A 33 -12.41 0.93 -14.44
CA ALA A 33 -13.32 2.05 -14.38
C ALA A 33 -12.55 3.36 -14.17
N SER A 34 -13.03 4.43 -14.80
CA SER A 34 -12.53 5.78 -14.55
C SER A 34 -12.91 6.24 -13.14
N LYS A 35 -12.03 7.02 -12.50
CA LYS A 35 -12.35 7.74 -11.25
C LYS A 35 -13.52 8.72 -11.42
N LYS A 36 -13.82 9.16 -12.65
CA LYS A 36 -15.00 9.96 -13.00
C LYS A 36 -15.98 9.07 -13.75
N SER A 37 -16.95 8.48 -13.05
CA SER A 37 -17.91 7.56 -13.67
C SER A 37 -19.28 7.58 -13.01
N LEU A 38 -20.34 7.58 -13.81
CA LEU A 38 -21.70 7.36 -13.32
C LEU A 38 -21.96 5.89 -12.97
N ARG A 39 -21.15 4.96 -13.51
CA ARG A 39 -21.29 3.53 -13.23
C ARG A 39 -20.71 3.20 -11.86
N ARG A 40 -21.35 2.25 -11.18
CA ARG A 40 -20.84 1.72 -9.93
C ARG A 40 -19.50 1.02 -10.14
N ARG A 41 -18.58 1.21 -9.19
CA ARG A 41 -17.23 0.65 -9.21
C ARG A 41 -16.73 0.37 -7.79
N LEU A 42 -15.76 -0.52 -7.69
CA LEU A 42 -15.05 -0.87 -6.46
C LEU A 42 -13.69 -0.18 -6.41
N ILE A 43 -13.29 0.31 -5.23
CA ILE A 43 -11.92 0.67 -4.87
C ILE A 43 -11.47 -0.21 -3.70
N SER A 44 -10.21 -0.65 -3.72
CA SER A 44 -9.71 -1.64 -2.74
C SER A 44 -8.36 -1.29 -2.13
N VAL A 45 -7.37 -1.01 -2.97
CA VAL A 45 -6.01 -0.66 -2.55
C VAL A 45 -5.68 0.77 -2.97
N GLY A 46 -4.82 1.43 -2.20
CA GLY A 46 -4.36 2.79 -2.47
C GLY A 46 -5.17 3.90 -1.82
N THR A 47 -4.57 5.10 -1.78
CA THR A 47 -5.19 6.29 -1.19
C THR A 47 -5.93 7.09 -2.26
N ILE A 48 -7.02 6.51 -2.74
CA ILE A 48 -7.71 6.97 -3.98
C ILE A 48 -9.18 7.34 -3.75
N GLY A 49 -9.68 7.24 -2.52
CA GLY A 49 -11.08 7.53 -2.19
C GLY A 49 -11.50 8.96 -2.52
N GLN A 50 -10.64 9.93 -2.21
CA GLN A 50 -10.84 11.36 -2.50
C GLN A 50 -10.84 11.72 -3.99
N LEU A 51 -10.27 10.85 -4.83
CA LEU A 51 -10.18 11.08 -6.27
C LEU A 51 -11.49 10.74 -7.01
N GLN A 52 -12.43 10.07 -6.33
CA GLN A 52 -13.64 9.53 -6.94
C GLN A 52 -14.68 10.63 -7.21
N LYS A 53 -15.22 10.65 -8.43
CA LYS A 53 -16.31 11.56 -8.82
C LYS A 53 -17.45 10.76 -9.46
N PHE A 54 -18.67 11.18 -9.16
CA PHE A 54 -19.92 10.63 -9.68
C PHE A 54 -20.19 9.16 -9.31
N GLY A 55 -21.47 8.79 -9.42
CA GLY A 55 -21.93 7.40 -9.32
C GLY A 55 -21.82 6.83 -7.90
N THR A 56 -21.87 5.50 -7.81
CA THR A 56 -21.71 4.78 -6.54
C THR A 56 -20.33 4.12 -6.47
N VAL A 57 -19.68 4.16 -5.32
CA VAL A 57 -18.36 3.57 -5.11
C VAL A 57 -18.41 2.63 -3.92
N ASP A 58 -18.19 1.34 -4.16
CA ASP A 58 -17.91 0.39 -3.08
C ASP A 58 -16.48 0.62 -2.59
N VAL A 59 -16.31 0.76 -1.28
CA VAL A 59 -15.00 0.91 -0.63
C VAL A 59 -14.73 -0.36 0.17
N TRP A 60 -13.64 -1.06 -0.17
CA TRP A 60 -13.22 -2.27 0.53
C TRP A 60 -11.72 -2.20 0.82
N GLY A 61 -11.36 -1.53 1.91
CA GLY A 61 -9.99 -1.41 2.41
C GLY A 61 -9.17 -0.27 1.81
N ALA A 62 -9.75 0.54 0.91
CA ALA A 62 -9.05 1.67 0.31
C ALA A 62 -8.85 2.82 1.32
N GLY A 63 -7.78 3.59 1.11
CA GLY A 63 -7.45 4.77 1.89
C GLY A 63 -8.07 6.07 1.35
N PHE A 64 -8.20 7.06 2.21
CA PHE A 64 -8.63 8.42 1.91
C PHE A 64 -7.57 9.43 2.38
N ALA A 65 -7.41 10.51 1.61
CA ALA A 65 -6.57 11.67 1.96
C ALA A 65 -7.39 12.97 1.93
N GLY A 66 -6.93 13.97 2.69
CA GLY A 66 -7.59 15.25 2.86
C GLY A 66 -7.49 16.13 1.61
N GLN A 67 -8.14 17.29 1.62
CA GLN A 67 -7.97 18.30 0.57
C GLN A 67 -6.77 19.18 0.92
N GLY A 68 -5.83 19.34 -0.01
CA GLY A 68 -4.80 20.40 0.06
C GLY A 68 -3.70 20.26 1.12
N GLY A 69 -3.70 19.20 1.93
CA GLY A 69 -2.61 18.90 2.88
C GLY A 69 -1.47 18.10 2.25
N THR A 70 -0.29 18.16 2.86
CA THR A 70 0.82 17.25 2.50
C THR A 70 0.51 15.83 2.97
N GLU A 71 1.19 14.80 2.43
CA GLU A 71 1.00 13.41 2.88
C GLU A 71 1.29 13.20 4.38
N PHE A 72 1.90 14.18 5.05
CA PHE A 72 2.36 14.14 6.45
C PHE A 72 1.39 14.76 7.46
N GLU A 73 0.35 15.44 7.00
CA GLU A 73 -0.70 15.95 7.88
C GLU A 73 -1.76 14.87 8.10
N ILE A 74 -2.31 14.79 9.31
CA ILE A 74 -3.56 14.07 9.51
C ILE A 74 -4.59 14.77 8.64
N ALA A 75 -5.21 14.00 7.75
CA ALA A 75 -6.10 14.52 6.73
C ALA A 75 -7.32 15.19 7.36
N HIS A 76 -7.30 16.52 7.46
CA HIS A 76 -8.45 17.34 7.80
C HIS A 76 -9.15 17.86 6.54
N GLY A 77 -10.42 18.25 6.65
CA GLY A 77 -11.13 18.91 5.55
C GLY A 77 -11.46 17.99 4.36
N TYR A 78 -11.67 16.69 4.57
CA TYR A 78 -12.21 15.84 3.52
C TYR A 78 -13.62 16.29 3.13
N GLU A 79 -13.71 16.97 1.98
CA GLU A 79 -14.99 17.25 1.34
C GLU A 79 -15.34 16.13 0.37
N LYS A 80 -16.44 15.44 0.67
CA LYS A 80 -17.02 14.44 -0.22
C LYS A 80 -17.29 15.05 -1.60
N PRO A 81 -16.70 14.49 -2.68
CA PRO A 81 -16.94 14.99 -4.03
C PRO A 81 -18.43 15.03 -4.38
N ARG A 82 -18.87 16.10 -5.05
CA ARG A 82 -20.28 16.23 -5.45
C ARG A 82 -20.74 15.02 -6.26
N PHE A 83 -21.97 14.59 -6.01
CA PHE A 83 -22.65 13.50 -6.74
C PHE A 83 -21.99 12.13 -6.65
N VAL A 84 -21.16 11.88 -5.64
CA VAL A 84 -20.64 10.54 -5.33
C VAL A 84 -21.41 9.92 -4.16
N ARG A 85 -21.74 8.64 -4.26
CA ARG A 85 -22.26 7.83 -3.14
C ARG A 85 -21.22 6.78 -2.77
N PHE A 86 -20.53 6.96 -1.65
CA PHE A 86 -19.72 5.87 -1.10
C PHE A 86 -20.61 4.85 -0.40
N VAL A 87 -20.27 3.57 -0.56
CA VAL A 87 -20.83 2.43 0.17
C VAL A 87 -19.63 1.72 0.80
N PRO A 88 -19.26 2.08 2.03
CA PRO A 88 -18.10 1.51 2.70
C PRO A 88 -18.43 0.14 3.28
N HIS A 89 -17.55 -0.83 3.01
CA HIS A 89 -17.60 -2.17 3.59
C HIS A 89 -16.39 -2.42 4.51
N ALA A 90 -15.25 -1.84 4.14
CA ALA A 90 -14.07 -1.68 4.98
C ALA A 90 -13.30 -0.44 4.52
N THR A 91 -12.50 0.16 5.41
CA THR A 91 -11.51 1.19 5.07
C THR A 91 -10.11 0.68 5.39
N ARG A 92 -9.05 1.33 4.88
CA ARG A 92 -7.69 0.95 5.24
C ARG A 92 -7.46 0.95 6.75
N GLY A 93 -7.93 2.00 7.42
CA GLY A 93 -7.91 2.12 8.86
C GLY A 93 -8.87 3.18 9.42
N PRO A 94 -8.71 3.52 10.71
CA PRO A 94 -9.63 4.38 11.44
C PRO A 94 -9.62 5.83 10.96
N PHE A 95 -8.51 6.35 10.43
CA PHE A 95 -8.44 7.73 9.94
C PHE A 95 -9.25 7.88 8.66
N SER A 96 -9.10 6.95 7.70
CA SER A 96 -9.95 6.91 6.50
C SER A 96 -11.43 6.77 6.83
N ARG A 97 -11.76 5.95 7.84
CA ARG A 97 -13.13 5.81 8.34
C ARG A 97 -13.68 7.13 8.89
N GLN A 98 -12.90 7.82 9.73
CA GLN A 98 -13.32 9.09 10.33
C GLN A 98 -13.60 10.15 9.26
N MET A 99 -12.79 10.20 8.20
CA MET A 99 -13.02 11.12 7.08
C MET A 99 -14.35 10.85 6.37
N LEU A 100 -14.69 9.59 6.13
CA LEU A 100 -15.97 9.21 5.54
C LEU A 100 -17.15 9.51 6.48
N ILE A 101 -17.01 9.29 7.79
CA ILE A 101 -18.02 9.65 8.80
C ILE A 101 -18.28 11.16 8.80
N ASN A 102 -17.21 11.97 8.81
CA ASN A 102 -17.30 13.43 8.74
C ASN A 102 -17.98 13.91 7.44
N ALA A 103 -17.86 13.13 6.37
CA ALA A 103 -18.56 13.33 5.10
C ALA A 103 -20.01 12.80 5.06
N GLY A 104 -20.57 12.38 6.21
CA GLY A 104 -21.94 11.90 6.34
C GLY A 104 -22.17 10.50 5.77
N CYS A 105 -21.14 9.65 5.70
CA CYS A 105 -21.28 8.24 5.35
C CYS A 105 -21.40 7.37 6.60
N GLU A 106 -22.25 6.34 6.52
CA GLU A 106 -22.22 5.22 7.46
C GLU A 106 -21.03 4.32 7.09
N VAL A 107 -20.18 4.02 8.08
CA VAL A 107 -18.93 3.26 7.86
C VAL A 107 -18.78 2.19 8.95
N PRO A 108 -18.72 0.90 8.60
CA PRO A 108 -18.51 -0.16 9.57
C PRO A 108 -17.10 -0.05 10.17
N GLU A 109 -16.92 -0.58 11.38
CA GLU A 109 -15.61 -0.71 12.03
C GLU A 109 -14.91 -1.98 11.53
N VAL A 110 -14.57 -1.99 10.24
CA VAL A 110 -13.80 -3.04 9.58
C VAL A 110 -12.64 -2.37 8.85
N TYR A 111 -11.43 -2.83 9.15
CA TYR A 111 -10.19 -2.21 8.70
C TYR A 111 -9.30 -3.19 7.95
N GLY A 112 -8.30 -2.66 7.26
CA GLY A 112 -7.25 -3.42 6.58
C GLY A 112 -7.07 -3.02 5.13
N ASP A 113 -5.81 -3.01 4.69
CA ASP A 113 -5.45 -2.91 3.27
C ASP A 113 -5.48 -4.32 2.65
N PRO A 114 -6.25 -4.57 1.58
CA PRO A 114 -6.30 -5.89 0.93
C PRO A 114 -4.93 -6.37 0.46
N ALA A 115 -3.98 -5.47 0.19
CA ALA A 115 -2.61 -5.84 -0.16
C ALA A 115 -1.89 -6.64 0.93
N ILE A 116 -2.40 -6.74 2.16
CA ILE A 116 -1.87 -7.68 3.16
C ILE A 116 -2.02 -9.16 2.73
N LEU A 117 -2.89 -9.45 1.77
CA LEU A 117 -3.14 -10.79 1.23
C LEU A 117 -2.20 -11.16 0.06
N VAL A 118 -1.25 -10.29 -0.31
CA VAL A 118 -0.33 -10.53 -1.46
C VAL A 118 0.55 -11.75 -1.26
N ASN A 119 0.92 -12.09 -0.03
CA ASN A 119 1.74 -13.27 0.28
C ASN A 119 1.06 -14.59 -0.14
N ARG A 120 -0.27 -14.63 -0.27
CA ARG A 120 -1.01 -15.79 -0.75
C ARG A 120 -0.96 -15.96 -2.28
N LEU A 121 -0.64 -14.88 -3.01
CA LEU A 121 -0.35 -14.93 -4.45
C LEU A 121 1.15 -15.07 -4.73
N TRP A 122 1.97 -14.48 -3.87
CA TRP A 122 3.44 -14.54 -3.93
C TRP A 122 4.01 -15.05 -2.60
N PRO A 123 4.03 -16.38 -2.37
CA PRO A 123 4.64 -16.93 -1.17
C PRO A 123 6.15 -16.63 -1.13
N PRO A 124 6.67 -15.99 -0.07
CA PRO A 124 8.06 -15.50 -0.03
C PRO A 124 9.10 -16.62 0.10
N GLU A 125 8.71 -17.82 0.52
CA GLU A 125 9.63 -18.94 0.81
C GLU A 125 10.37 -19.45 -0.43
N LYS A 126 9.88 -19.10 -1.63
CA LYS A 126 10.44 -19.54 -2.91
C LYS A 126 11.42 -18.54 -3.52
N VAL A 127 11.70 -17.41 -2.86
CA VAL A 127 12.55 -16.35 -3.40
C VAL A 127 13.91 -16.34 -2.71
N GLU A 128 14.96 -16.48 -3.50
CA GLU A 128 16.35 -16.37 -3.05
C GLU A 128 16.64 -14.95 -2.54
N LYS A 129 17.26 -14.85 -1.36
CA LYS A 129 17.69 -13.57 -0.80
C LYS A 129 19.01 -13.14 -1.42
N ARG A 130 19.01 -11.95 -2.04
CA ARG A 130 20.15 -11.36 -2.77
C ARG A 130 20.68 -10.08 -2.12
N TRP A 131 19.82 -9.32 -1.43
CA TRP A 131 20.17 -8.02 -0.87
C TRP A 131 19.96 -8.02 0.64
N ASP A 132 20.90 -7.44 1.38
CA ASP A 132 20.77 -7.24 2.83
C ASP A 132 19.73 -6.17 3.17
N LEU A 133 19.61 -5.16 2.30
CA LEU A 133 18.62 -4.09 2.40
C LEU A 133 18.10 -3.69 1.01
N GLY A 134 16.77 -3.70 0.86
CA GLY A 134 16.07 -3.06 -0.25
C GLY A 134 15.54 -1.69 0.16
N VAL A 135 15.90 -0.65 -0.58
CA VAL A 135 15.40 0.72 -0.39
C VAL A 135 14.39 1.02 -1.50
N VAL A 136 13.10 1.05 -1.15
CA VAL A 136 12.01 1.17 -2.13
C VAL A 136 11.44 2.58 -2.14
N LEU A 137 11.66 3.32 -3.22
CA LEU A 137 11.22 4.69 -3.37
C LEU A 137 9.77 4.77 -3.84
N HIS A 138 9.02 5.71 -3.25
CA HIS A 138 7.74 6.15 -3.77
C HIS A 138 7.93 6.87 -5.12
N LEU A 139 6.92 6.80 -6.00
CA LEU A 139 6.99 7.35 -7.36
C LEU A 139 7.34 8.84 -7.44
N THR A 140 6.99 9.60 -6.40
CA THR A 140 7.27 11.04 -6.31
C THR A 140 8.74 11.37 -6.10
N GLU A 141 9.58 10.36 -5.83
CA GLU A 141 11.03 10.53 -5.57
C GLU A 141 11.89 9.81 -6.61
N VAL A 142 11.28 9.13 -7.60
CA VAL A 142 12.01 8.33 -8.60
C VAL A 142 12.91 9.19 -9.47
N ASP A 143 12.46 10.39 -9.82
CA ASP A 143 13.18 11.29 -10.73
C ASP A 143 14.09 12.28 -9.95
N GLU A 144 14.28 12.06 -8.64
CA GLU A 144 15.05 12.92 -7.74
C GLU A 144 16.41 12.30 -7.39
N THR A 145 17.46 13.13 -7.33
CA THR A 145 18.82 12.71 -6.99
C THR A 145 19.21 13.13 -5.57
N PHE A 146 18.54 12.56 -4.56
CA PHE A 146 18.84 12.86 -3.15
C PHE A 146 20.09 12.13 -2.66
N THR A 147 20.92 12.84 -1.87
CA THR A 147 22.15 12.31 -1.25
C THR A 147 21.88 11.03 -0.45
N ARG A 148 20.73 10.96 0.23
CA ARG A 148 20.35 9.82 1.06
C ARG A 148 20.18 8.49 0.31
N TYR A 149 20.11 8.51 -1.02
CA TYR A 149 20.00 7.31 -1.86
C TYR A 149 21.35 6.90 -2.48
N GLN A 150 22.43 7.63 -2.21
CA GLN A 150 23.76 7.27 -2.70
C GLN A 150 24.28 6.06 -1.92
N ILE A 151 24.63 5.00 -2.67
CA ILE A 151 25.21 3.78 -2.12
C ILE A 151 26.72 3.82 -2.33
N PRO A 152 27.54 3.78 -1.27
CA PRO A 152 28.99 3.63 -1.40
C PRO A 152 29.35 2.35 -2.18
N PRO A 153 30.42 2.34 -3.01
CA PRO A 153 30.80 1.18 -3.81
C PRO A 153 30.93 -0.13 -3.03
N GLU A 154 31.40 -0.06 -1.79
CA GLU A 154 31.55 -1.19 -0.86
C GLU A 154 30.22 -1.85 -0.46
N LEU A 155 29.09 -1.14 -0.59
CA LEU A 155 27.75 -1.64 -0.28
C LEU A 155 26.92 -1.93 -1.53
N ALA A 156 27.48 -1.76 -2.74
CA ALA A 156 26.75 -1.90 -4.00
C ALA A 156 26.20 -3.31 -4.25
N GLU A 157 26.77 -4.33 -3.60
CA GLU A 157 26.29 -5.73 -3.66
C GLU A 157 25.33 -6.09 -2.50
N SER A 158 25.25 -5.25 -1.45
CA SER A 158 24.43 -5.49 -0.26
C SER A 158 23.14 -4.66 -0.23
N VAL A 159 23.18 -3.42 -0.72
CA VAL A 159 22.06 -2.48 -0.68
C VAL A 159 21.57 -2.19 -2.09
N LYS A 160 20.27 -2.33 -2.30
CA LYS A 160 19.63 -2.02 -3.59
C LYS A 160 18.59 -0.94 -3.44
N VAL A 161 18.74 0.16 -4.18
CA VAL A 161 17.72 1.20 -4.32
C VAL A 161 16.90 0.93 -5.58
N PHE A 162 15.59 0.90 -5.46
CA PHE A 162 14.66 0.70 -6.58
C PHE A 162 13.31 1.34 -6.27
N HIS A 163 12.36 1.25 -7.21
CA HIS A 163 11.07 1.94 -7.09
C HIS A 163 9.92 1.09 -7.60
N THR A 164 8.69 1.46 -7.23
CA THR A 164 7.49 0.72 -7.67
C THR A 164 6.95 1.14 -9.04
N ARG A 165 7.67 2.00 -9.79
CA ARG A 165 7.29 2.39 -11.18
C ARG A 165 7.41 1.18 -12.12
N PHE A 166 6.40 0.97 -12.97
CA PHE A 166 6.44 -0.05 -14.03
C PHE A 166 5.88 0.43 -15.36
N PRO A 167 6.39 -0.08 -16.50
CA PRO A 167 5.80 0.12 -17.82
C PRO A 167 4.46 -0.62 -17.92
N ARG A 168 3.39 0.10 -18.25
CA ARG A 168 2.01 -0.46 -18.23
C ARG A 168 1.82 -1.64 -19.17
N GLU A 169 2.53 -1.62 -20.29
CA GLU A 169 2.54 -2.64 -21.32
C GLU A 169 3.01 -4.01 -20.81
N GLU A 170 3.82 -4.04 -19.75
CA GLU A 170 4.29 -5.27 -19.11
C GLU A 170 3.27 -5.86 -18.13
N GLY A 171 2.29 -5.05 -17.70
CA GLY A 171 1.11 -5.50 -16.96
C GLY A 171 1.44 -6.34 -15.72
N VAL A 172 0.82 -7.52 -15.64
CA VAL A 172 0.94 -8.43 -14.48
C VAL A 172 2.36 -8.98 -14.32
N ALA A 173 3.12 -9.14 -15.41
CA ALA A 173 4.48 -9.65 -15.35
C ALA A 173 5.42 -8.69 -14.60
N ALA A 174 5.31 -7.38 -14.86
CA ALA A 174 6.10 -6.38 -14.13
C ALA A 174 5.75 -6.31 -12.64
N VAL A 175 4.47 -6.55 -12.30
CA VAL A 175 4.05 -6.67 -10.89
C VAL A 175 4.71 -7.88 -10.24
N ASP A 176 4.65 -9.05 -10.89
CA ASP A 176 5.30 -10.28 -10.39
C ASP A 176 6.81 -10.08 -10.19
N GLU A 177 7.50 -9.50 -11.18
CA GLU A 177 8.94 -9.24 -11.10
C GLU A 177 9.29 -8.33 -9.92
N ARG A 178 8.57 -7.22 -9.73
CA ARG A 178 8.86 -6.30 -8.63
C ARG A 178 8.57 -6.91 -7.27
N VAL A 179 7.51 -7.69 -7.14
CA VAL A 179 7.19 -8.40 -5.90
C VAL A 179 8.34 -9.36 -5.57
N ARG A 180 8.86 -10.11 -6.55
CA ARG A 180 10.01 -10.99 -6.38
C ARG A 180 11.29 -10.22 -6.05
N GLU A 181 11.51 -9.07 -6.67
CA GLU A 181 12.65 -8.19 -6.35
C GLU A 181 12.60 -7.73 -4.88
N LEU A 182 11.44 -7.31 -4.39
CA LEU A 182 11.23 -6.92 -2.99
C LEU A 182 11.41 -8.12 -2.05
N GLN A 183 10.88 -9.29 -2.42
CA GLN A 183 11.08 -10.54 -1.67
C GLN A 183 12.52 -11.04 -1.68
N SER A 184 13.36 -10.63 -2.63
CA SER A 184 14.79 -10.95 -2.65
C SER A 184 15.60 -10.16 -1.61
N CYS A 185 14.99 -9.19 -0.94
CA CYS A 185 15.62 -8.42 0.12
C CYS A 185 15.41 -9.08 1.49
N ARG A 186 16.43 -8.99 2.37
CA ARG A 186 16.33 -9.42 3.76
C ARG A 186 15.59 -8.42 4.63
N ARG A 187 15.68 -7.13 4.30
CA ARG A 187 15.02 -6.01 4.97
C ARG A 187 14.54 -5.00 3.95
N ILE A 188 13.53 -4.22 4.33
CA ILE A 188 12.95 -3.19 3.48
C ILE A 188 12.91 -1.86 4.21
N LEU A 189 13.48 -0.85 3.58
CA LEU A 189 13.35 0.54 3.97
C LEU A 189 12.59 1.25 2.84
N SER A 190 11.47 1.90 3.12
CA SER A 190 10.66 2.46 2.03
C SER A 190 10.00 3.79 2.36
N THR A 191 9.97 4.68 1.38
CA THR A 191 9.18 5.92 1.43
C THR A 191 7.73 5.70 0.98
N GLY A 192 7.40 4.53 0.42
CA GLY A 192 6.07 4.19 -0.11
C GLY A 192 5.34 3.15 0.73
N LEU A 193 4.05 3.38 1.01
CA LEU A 193 3.23 2.49 1.84
C LEU A 193 3.22 1.04 1.34
N HIS A 194 2.89 0.79 0.06
CA HIS A 194 2.63 -0.57 -0.40
C HIS A 194 3.86 -1.49 -0.40
N ALA A 195 5.07 -0.93 -0.45
CA ALA A 195 6.29 -1.71 -0.23
C ALA A 195 6.36 -2.22 1.22
N LEU A 196 5.95 -1.40 2.19
CA LEU A 196 5.85 -1.80 3.60
C LEU A 196 4.72 -2.82 3.80
N VAL A 197 3.53 -2.60 3.22
CA VAL A 197 2.42 -3.57 3.32
C VAL A 197 2.84 -4.94 2.77
N LEU A 198 3.55 -4.97 1.65
CA LEU A 198 4.06 -6.22 1.09
C LEU A 198 5.15 -6.86 1.97
N ALA A 199 6.05 -6.06 2.53
CA ALA A 199 7.06 -6.53 3.45
C ALA A 199 6.42 -7.15 4.72
N GLU A 200 5.46 -6.46 5.33
CA GLU A 200 4.69 -6.95 6.48
C GLU A 200 3.94 -8.25 6.14
N ALA A 201 3.23 -8.30 5.00
CA ALA A 201 2.52 -9.50 4.54
C ALA A 201 3.47 -10.71 4.36
N CYS A 202 4.69 -10.45 3.88
CA CYS A 202 5.70 -11.46 3.64
C CYS A 202 6.61 -11.71 4.85
N ASN A 203 6.34 -11.08 6.00
CA ASN A 203 7.15 -11.16 7.21
C ASN A 203 8.64 -10.79 6.97
N ILE A 204 8.87 -9.77 6.13
CA ILE A 204 10.18 -9.19 5.85
C ILE A 204 10.35 -7.97 6.76
N PRO A 205 11.40 -7.91 7.60
CA PRO A 205 11.63 -6.77 8.47
C PRO A 205 11.66 -5.45 7.72
N CYS A 206 10.89 -4.46 8.17
CA CYS A 206 10.77 -3.20 7.45
C CYS A 206 10.61 -1.96 8.32
N ALA A 207 10.92 -0.80 7.74
CA ALA A 207 10.68 0.50 8.36
C ALA A 207 10.32 1.56 7.31
N HIS A 208 9.52 2.56 7.73
CA HIS A 208 9.23 3.72 6.92
C HIS A 208 10.45 4.65 6.85
N PHE A 209 10.86 5.03 5.64
CA PHE A 209 12.01 5.90 5.40
C PHE A 209 11.61 7.36 5.27
N ALA A 210 11.42 8.05 6.40
CA ALA A 210 10.91 9.42 6.37
C ALA A 210 11.99 10.43 5.94
N ILE A 211 11.57 11.44 5.16
CA ILE A 211 12.44 12.46 4.53
C ILE A 211 12.70 13.70 5.41
N HIS A 212 11.98 13.83 6.50
CA HIS A 212 11.95 15.02 7.34
C HIS A 212 12.66 14.78 8.67
N ASP A 213 13.10 15.90 9.24
CA ASP A 213 13.81 15.92 10.51
C ASP A 213 12.96 15.35 11.66
N GLY A 214 13.64 14.87 12.70
CA GLY A 214 13.04 14.26 13.88
C GLY A 214 13.74 12.96 14.29
N PRO A 215 13.30 12.33 15.40
CA PRO A 215 13.91 11.11 15.89
C PRO A 215 13.50 9.88 15.09
N THR A 216 14.49 9.07 14.72
CA THR A 216 14.30 7.67 14.31
C THR A 216 13.74 6.88 15.49
N GLY A 217 12.74 6.03 15.25
CA GLY A 217 12.10 5.24 16.30
C GLY A 217 10.65 4.85 16.01
N ARG A 218 9.94 4.46 17.07
CA ARG A 218 8.50 4.16 17.04
C ARG A 218 7.71 5.45 17.23
N ASN A 219 7.02 5.86 16.18
CA ASN A 219 6.19 7.06 16.18
C ASN A 219 4.72 6.68 16.28
N ARG A 220 4.02 7.20 17.28
CA ARG A 220 2.62 6.87 17.52
C ARG A 220 1.74 7.28 16.35
N VAL A 221 0.80 6.41 15.98
CA VAL A 221 -0.13 6.65 14.86
C VAL A 221 -1.09 7.80 15.14
N ASP A 222 -1.39 8.09 16.41
CA ASP A 222 -2.32 9.12 16.89
C ASP A 222 -1.64 10.45 17.28
N ASP A 223 -0.32 10.49 17.34
CA ASP A 223 0.44 11.69 17.74
C ASP A 223 0.49 12.69 16.59
N THR A 224 -0.20 13.82 16.72
CA THR A 224 -0.31 14.85 15.69
C THR A 224 0.92 15.75 15.58
N ASP A 225 1.80 15.74 16.58
CA ASP A 225 2.96 16.62 16.68
C ASP A 225 4.18 16.04 15.96
N VAL A 226 4.16 14.73 15.70
CA VAL A 226 5.16 14.05 14.87
C VAL A 226 4.76 14.11 13.42
N LEU A 227 5.65 14.57 12.55
CA LEU A 227 5.46 14.41 11.12
C LEU A 227 5.52 12.90 10.78
N LEU A 228 4.44 12.35 10.27
CA LEU A 228 4.34 10.95 9.88
C LEU A 228 3.28 10.82 8.79
N ASP A 229 3.64 10.12 7.73
CA ASP A 229 2.78 9.92 6.57
C ASP A 229 1.43 9.31 6.98
N HIS A 230 0.34 9.99 6.64
CA HIS A 230 -1.02 9.57 6.98
C HIS A 230 -1.37 8.18 6.43
N ARG A 231 -0.76 7.78 5.31
CA ARG A 231 -0.97 6.46 4.70
C ARG A 231 -0.45 5.37 5.62
N MET A 232 0.71 5.60 6.21
CA MET A 232 1.35 4.70 7.16
C MET A 232 0.55 4.68 8.47
N ARG A 233 0.18 5.85 9.02
CA ARG A 233 -0.68 5.93 10.23
C ARG A 233 -1.94 5.09 10.09
N ASP A 234 -2.63 5.28 8.97
CA ASP A 234 -3.92 4.66 8.72
C ASP A 234 -3.81 3.16 8.47
N PHE A 235 -2.78 2.70 7.74
CA PHE A 235 -2.52 1.28 7.60
C PHE A 235 -2.21 0.60 8.94
N TYR A 236 -1.19 1.06 9.66
CA TYR A 236 -0.75 0.42 10.90
C TYR A 236 -1.84 0.46 11.98
N ALA A 237 -2.54 1.60 12.13
CA ALA A 237 -3.70 1.69 13.03
C ALA A 237 -4.85 0.76 12.61
N GLY A 238 -5.08 0.58 11.30
CA GLY A 238 -6.05 -0.36 10.76
C GLY A 238 -5.71 -1.82 11.07
N CYS A 239 -4.42 -2.14 11.18
CA CYS A 239 -3.95 -3.44 11.62
C CYS A 239 -3.90 -3.60 13.15
N GLY A 240 -4.23 -2.56 13.92
CA GLY A 240 -4.22 -2.58 15.39
C GLY A 240 -2.91 -2.14 16.03
N GLU A 241 -1.92 -1.73 15.23
CA GLU A 241 -0.65 -1.20 15.73
C GLU A 241 -0.81 0.23 16.26
N LYS A 242 -0.06 0.53 17.33
CA LYS A 242 -0.05 1.87 17.94
C LYS A 242 1.03 2.77 17.38
N ASP A 243 2.02 2.19 16.73
CA ASP A 243 3.21 2.90 16.27
C ASP A 243 3.58 2.50 14.85
N VAL A 244 4.21 3.42 14.13
CA VAL A 244 4.92 3.15 12.89
C VAL A 244 6.40 3.18 13.20
N LEU A 245 7.13 2.15 12.74
CA LEU A 245 8.60 2.17 12.81
C LEU A 245 9.16 3.08 11.71
N VAL A 246 9.89 4.12 12.10
CA VAL A 246 10.39 5.15 11.18
C VAL A 246 11.89 5.31 11.34
N TYR A 247 12.61 5.20 10.22
CA TYR A 247 14.00 5.60 10.09
C TYR A 247 14.10 6.91 9.31
N ARG A 248 14.81 7.90 9.84
CA ARG A 248 14.80 9.28 9.34
C ARG A 248 16.15 9.69 8.81
N VAL A 249 16.16 10.20 7.59
CA VAL A 249 17.33 10.87 6.99
C VAL A 249 16.80 11.99 6.10
N MET A 250 17.29 13.21 6.29
CA MET A 250 16.90 14.32 5.40
C MET A 250 17.47 14.13 4.00
N ARG A 251 16.76 14.65 2.98
CA ARG A 251 17.11 14.48 1.55
C ARG A 251 18.56 14.81 1.18
N HIS A 252 19.16 15.79 1.85
CA HIS A 252 20.51 16.28 1.56
C HIS A 252 21.61 15.59 2.38
N LEU A 253 21.25 14.68 3.28
CA LEU A 253 22.20 13.95 4.13
C LEU A 253 22.48 12.56 3.53
N GLU A 254 23.65 12.02 3.84
CA GLU A 254 23.99 10.63 3.56
C GLU A 254 23.25 9.70 4.53
N THR A 255 22.91 8.51 4.05
CA THR A 255 22.30 7.48 4.89
C THR A 255 23.39 6.61 5.48
N ASP A 256 23.40 6.49 6.81
CA ASP A 256 24.12 5.40 7.48
C ASP A 256 23.36 4.09 7.23
N TRP A 257 23.84 3.29 6.29
CA TRP A 257 23.21 2.04 5.86
C TRP A 257 23.36 0.93 6.90
N GLU A 258 24.47 0.91 7.64
CA GLU A 258 24.70 -0.07 8.70
C GLU A 258 23.77 0.19 9.89
N ASP A 259 23.63 1.46 10.30
CA ASP A 259 22.67 1.85 11.34
C ASP A 259 21.23 1.56 10.90
N ALA A 260 20.87 1.83 9.65
CA ALA A 260 19.53 1.52 9.11
C ALA A 260 19.20 0.02 9.23
N ILE A 261 20.16 -0.84 8.88
CA ILE A 261 20.02 -2.30 8.98
C ILE A 261 19.90 -2.71 10.46
N ALA A 262 20.81 -2.22 11.31
CA ALA A 262 20.83 -2.55 12.74
C ALA A 262 19.57 -2.06 13.47
N PHE A 263 19.04 -0.91 13.06
CA PHE A 263 17.78 -0.35 13.55
C PHE A 263 16.60 -1.27 13.22
N ILE A 264 16.46 -1.69 11.97
CA ILE A 264 15.38 -2.60 11.57
C ILE A 264 15.48 -3.92 12.35
N ASP A 265 16.67 -4.50 12.46
CA ASP A 265 16.89 -5.76 13.20
C ASP A 265 16.51 -5.66 14.68
N ARG A 266 16.87 -4.55 15.31
CA ARG A 266 16.62 -4.34 16.74
C ARG A 266 15.15 -4.06 17.02
N GLU A 267 14.52 -3.24 16.19
CA GLU A 267 13.23 -2.61 16.51
C GLU A 267 12.03 -3.28 15.84
N TRP A 268 12.18 -3.85 14.63
CA TRP A 268 11.03 -4.41 13.91
C TRP A 268 10.53 -5.69 14.58
N ARG A 269 9.21 -5.87 14.57
CA ARG A 269 8.53 -7.08 15.05
C ARG A 269 7.47 -7.47 14.02
N PRO A 270 7.21 -8.76 13.80
CA PRO A 270 6.16 -9.23 12.90
C PRO A 270 4.81 -8.59 13.21
N LEU A 271 4.15 -8.04 12.18
CA LEU A 271 2.78 -7.59 12.28
C LEU A 271 1.83 -8.78 12.49
N VAL A 272 1.00 -8.71 13.52
CA VAL A 272 -0.04 -9.72 13.79
C VAL A 272 -1.39 -9.15 13.39
N TYR A 273 -1.91 -9.61 12.25
CA TYR A 273 -3.18 -9.14 11.71
C TYR A 273 -4.05 -10.31 11.23
N ASP A 274 -5.31 -10.36 11.68
CA ASP A 274 -6.30 -11.32 11.21
C ASP A 274 -7.16 -10.70 10.08
N PRO A 275 -7.01 -11.15 8.82
CA PRO A 275 -7.75 -10.59 7.70
C PRO A 275 -9.20 -11.09 7.60
N THR A 276 -9.69 -11.94 8.52
CA THR A 276 -11.02 -12.58 8.41
C THR A 276 -12.14 -11.56 8.23
N ARG A 277 -12.22 -10.53 9.09
CA ARG A 277 -13.28 -9.50 8.99
C ARG A 277 -13.16 -8.69 7.70
N LEU A 278 -11.95 -8.44 7.21
CA LEU A 278 -11.73 -7.77 5.94
C LEU A 278 -12.26 -8.63 4.78
N ILE A 279 -11.93 -9.92 4.76
CA ILE A 279 -12.40 -10.87 3.73
C ILE A 279 -13.93 -10.99 3.75
N GLU A 280 -14.53 -11.19 4.92
CA GLU A 280 -16.00 -11.32 5.08
C GLU A 280 -16.76 -10.04 4.69
N SER A 281 -16.11 -8.87 4.80
CA SER A 281 -16.69 -7.60 4.38
C SER A 281 -16.64 -7.36 2.87
N PHE A 282 -16.09 -8.28 2.06
CA PHE A 282 -16.08 -8.08 0.62
C PHE A 282 -17.51 -7.89 0.09
N PRO A 283 -17.78 -6.91 -0.80
CA PRO A 283 -19.15 -6.57 -1.15
C PRO A 283 -19.81 -7.71 -1.93
N ALA A 284 -20.79 -8.40 -1.31
CA ALA A 284 -21.46 -9.59 -1.88
C ALA A 284 -22.01 -9.40 -3.31
N ARG A 285 -22.36 -8.15 -3.69
CA ARG A 285 -22.79 -7.80 -5.05
C ARG A 285 -21.74 -8.04 -6.14
N HIS A 286 -20.46 -8.08 -5.76
CA HIS A 286 -19.35 -8.36 -6.68
C HIS A 286 -19.03 -9.86 -6.73
N GLY A 287 -19.78 -10.70 -6.01
CA GLY A 287 -19.59 -12.14 -5.91
C GLY A 287 -19.07 -12.57 -4.55
N VAL A 288 -18.72 -13.86 -4.44
CA VAL A 288 -18.08 -14.42 -3.25
C VAL A 288 -16.58 -14.19 -3.36
N PHE A 289 -16.00 -13.59 -2.32
CA PHE A 289 -14.55 -13.57 -2.12
C PHE A 289 -14.20 -14.81 -1.31
N ALA A 290 -13.47 -15.74 -1.91
CA ALA A 290 -13.11 -16.98 -1.24
C ALA A 290 -12.20 -16.74 -0.03
N SER A 291 -12.08 -17.71 0.87
CA SER A 291 -11.14 -17.64 1.98
C SER A 291 -9.69 -17.80 1.52
N GLU A 292 -9.46 -18.38 0.34
CA GLU A 292 -8.16 -18.57 -0.32
C GLU A 292 -8.26 -18.25 -1.83
N PRO A 293 -7.17 -17.88 -2.51
CA PRO A 293 -7.21 -17.54 -3.93
C PRO A 293 -7.66 -18.75 -4.78
N ILE A 294 -8.65 -18.52 -5.65
CA ILE A 294 -9.17 -19.51 -6.60
C ILE A 294 -8.21 -19.64 -7.80
N VAL A 295 -7.54 -18.54 -8.16
CA VAL A 295 -6.55 -18.47 -9.22
C VAL A 295 -5.23 -17.96 -8.64
N THR A 296 -4.20 -18.80 -8.68
CA THR A 296 -2.84 -18.47 -8.21
C THR A 296 -1.83 -18.31 -9.33
N ASP A 297 -2.18 -18.74 -10.55
CA ASP A 297 -1.34 -18.65 -11.73
C ASP A 297 -1.33 -17.22 -12.30
N MET A 298 -0.14 -16.63 -12.49
CA MET A 298 0.00 -15.24 -12.91
C MET A 298 -0.43 -15.01 -14.36
N GLU A 299 -0.26 -15.98 -15.25
CA GLU A 299 -0.73 -15.88 -16.64
C GLU A 299 -2.26 -15.85 -16.66
N ARG A 300 -2.90 -16.69 -15.86
CA ARG A 300 -4.35 -16.69 -15.70
C ARG A 300 -4.88 -15.41 -15.06
N ILE A 301 -4.16 -14.83 -14.08
CA ILE A 301 -4.50 -13.51 -13.52
C ILE A 301 -4.40 -12.42 -14.59
N ALA A 302 -3.39 -12.47 -15.48
CA ALA A 302 -3.22 -11.52 -16.59
C ALA A 302 -4.38 -11.58 -17.60
N GLU A 303 -5.02 -12.73 -17.77
CA GLU A 303 -6.24 -12.86 -18.59
C GLU A 303 -7.47 -12.20 -17.93
N LEU A 304 -7.54 -12.25 -16.59
CA LEU A 304 -8.63 -11.68 -15.81
C LEU A 304 -8.47 -10.17 -15.58
N VAL A 305 -7.24 -9.64 -15.58
CA VAL A 305 -6.93 -8.24 -15.27
C VAL A 305 -5.98 -7.65 -16.31
N ARG A 306 -6.43 -6.60 -17.00
CA ARG A 306 -5.56 -5.75 -17.83
C ARG A 306 -5.23 -4.47 -17.05
N LEU A 307 -3.97 -4.34 -16.61
CA LEU A 307 -3.48 -3.29 -15.70
C LEU A 307 -3.32 -1.89 -16.35
#